data_AF-A0A9E3KIQ3-F1
#
_entry.id   AF-A0A9E3KIQ3-F1
#
_cell.length_a   1.000
_cell.length_b   1.000
_cell.length_c   1.000
_cell.angle_alpha   90.00
_cell.angle_beta   90.00
_cell.angle_gamma   90.00
#
_symmetry.space_group_name_H-M   'P 1'
#
loop_
_entity.id
_entity.type
_entity.pdbx_description
1 polymer ?
#
loop_
_entity_poly.entity_id
_entity_poly.type
_entity_poly.pdbx_seq_one_letter_code
_entity_poly.pdbx_strand_id
1 'polypeptide(L)'
;MLVRIYSLFLYVAKPGMEEVKLTLKLNKKTIEKGKSYARKRKTSLSRMIENYLEKITQQEQDEITPLVKNLSGVLKGESMEYRRGYSDFLERKYK
;
A
#
# COMPACT_ATOMS: atom_id res chain seq x y z
N MET A 1 53.47 27.49 -25.56
CA MET A 1 52.69 27.69 -24.33
C MET A 1 51.31 27.08 -24.58
N LEU A 2 51.02 25.92 -23.99
CA LEU A 2 49.88 25.07 -24.33
C LEU A 2 48.58 25.59 -23.71
N VAL A 3 47.58 25.79 -24.57
CA VAL A 3 46.20 26.18 -24.25
C VAL A 3 45.46 24.96 -23.66
N ARG A 4 44.83 25.09 -22.49
CA ARG A 4 43.89 24.09 -21.95
C ARG A 4 42.51 24.71 -21.80
N ILE A 5 41.66 24.41 -22.77
CA ILE A 5 40.22 24.68 -22.72
C ILE A 5 39.58 23.53 -21.92
N TYR A 6 39.05 23.84 -20.74
CA TYR A 6 38.22 22.90 -19.98
C TYR A 6 36.82 22.88 -20.60
N SER A 7 36.60 22.01 -21.58
CA SER A 7 35.24 21.67 -22.01
C SER A 7 34.65 20.69 -21.00
N LEU A 8 33.87 21.20 -20.06
CA LEU A 8 33.10 20.38 -19.12
C LEU A 8 31.76 20.07 -19.77
N PHE A 9 31.67 18.95 -20.48
CA PHE A 9 30.37 18.40 -20.89
C PHE A 9 29.62 17.99 -19.61
N LEU A 10 28.68 18.83 -19.17
CA LEU A 10 27.70 18.48 -18.15
C LEU A 10 26.85 17.31 -18.68
N TYR A 11 27.19 16.10 -18.26
CA TYR A 11 26.32 14.94 -18.41
C TYR A 11 25.09 15.16 -17.53
N VAL A 12 23.98 15.56 -18.14
CA VAL A 12 22.67 15.43 -17.49
C VAL A 12 22.33 13.94 -17.50
N ALA A 13 22.67 13.26 -16.41
CA ALA A 13 22.11 11.95 -16.12
C ALA A 13 20.60 12.14 -15.95
N LYS A 14 19.81 11.67 -16.93
CA LYS A 14 18.41 11.34 -16.64
C LYS A 14 18.48 10.13 -15.71
N PRO A 15 18.11 10.21 -14.42
CA PRO A 15 17.93 8.99 -13.64
C PRO A 15 16.86 8.19 -14.37
N GLY A 16 17.27 7.08 -14.99
CA GLY A 16 16.33 6.18 -15.63
C GLY A 16 15.35 5.68 -14.57
N MET A 17 14.06 5.71 -14.86
CA MET A 17 13.09 4.91 -14.11
C MET A 17 13.59 3.46 -14.11
N GLU A 18 13.94 2.92 -12.94
CA GLU A 18 14.30 1.51 -12.81
C GLU A 18 13.02 0.65 -12.84
N GLU A 19 12.51 0.38 -14.04
CA GLU A 19 11.39 -0.56 -14.21
C GLU A 19 11.92 -2.00 -14.23
N VAL A 20 11.58 -2.78 -13.21
CA VAL A 20 11.98 -4.19 -13.08
C VAL A 20 10.75 -5.11 -13.23
N LYS A 21 10.86 -6.14 -14.07
CA LYS A 21 9.76 -7.10 -14.30
C LYS A 21 9.87 -8.30 -13.34
N LEU A 22 8.89 -8.45 -12.46
CA LEU A 22 8.70 -9.62 -11.60
C LEU A 22 7.77 -10.65 -12.26
N THR A 23 8.18 -11.92 -12.32
CA THR A 23 7.36 -13.04 -12.85
C THR A 23 6.96 -13.97 -11.72
N LEU A 24 5.65 -14.11 -11.46
CA LEU A 24 5.09 -14.94 -10.39
C LEU A 24 4.34 -16.15 -10.97
N LYS A 25 4.50 -17.33 -10.34
CA LYS A 25 3.68 -18.50 -10.63
C LYS A 25 2.41 -18.47 -9.78
N LEU A 26 1.25 -18.41 -10.43
CA LEU A 26 -0.06 -18.33 -9.78
C LEU A 26 -1.06 -19.24 -10.50
N ASN A 27 -2.13 -19.62 -9.80
CA ASN A 27 -3.22 -20.36 -10.42
C ASN A 27 -3.91 -19.50 -11.52
N LYS A 28 -4.17 -20.10 -12.69
CA LYS A 28 -4.83 -19.43 -13.83
C LYS A 28 -6.16 -18.77 -13.44
N LYS A 29 -7.00 -19.43 -12.61
CA LYS A 29 -8.28 -18.88 -12.14
C LYS A 29 -8.08 -17.61 -11.31
N THR A 30 -7.01 -17.56 -10.51
CA THR A 30 -6.66 -16.40 -9.69
C THR A 30 -6.24 -15.22 -10.57
N ILE A 31 -5.42 -15.47 -11.60
CA ILE A 31 -4.99 -14.44 -12.56
C ILE A 31 -6.21 -13.82 -13.26
N GLU A 32 -7.16 -14.64 -13.73
CA GLU A 32 -8.34 -14.13 -14.44
C GLU A 32 -9.29 -13.34 -13.53
N LYS A 33 -9.50 -13.79 -12.29
CA LYS A 33 -10.23 -13.01 -11.28
C LYS A 33 -9.56 -11.66 -11.02
N GLY A 34 -8.23 -11.64 -10.88
CA GLY A 34 -7.45 -10.42 -10.66
C GLY A 34 -7.57 -9.45 -11.83
N LYS A 35 -7.41 -9.93 -13.08
CA LYS A 35 -7.60 -9.11 -14.28
C LYS A 35 -9.02 -8.54 -14.38
N SER A 36 -10.04 -9.36 -14.13
CA SER A 36 -11.44 -8.91 -14.16
C SER A 36 -11.68 -7.78 -13.15
N TYR A 37 -11.17 -7.94 -11.93
CA TYR A 37 -11.26 -6.92 -10.89
C TYR A 37 -10.52 -5.63 -11.26
N ALA A 38 -9.30 -5.73 -11.79
CA ALA A 38 -8.51 -4.58 -12.22
C ALA A 38 -9.23 -3.79 -13.33
N ARG A 39 -9.81 -4.48 -14.32
CA ARG A 39 -10.61 -3.86 -15.39
C ARG A 39 -11.82 -3.11 -14.84
N LYS A 40 -12.58 -3.71 -13.92
CA LYS A 40 -13.73 -3.05 -13.27
C LYS A 40 -13.34 -1.76 -12.55
N ARG A 41 -12.12 -1.70 -12.00
CA ARG A 41 -11.56 -0.51 -11.34
C ARG A 41 -10.74 0.40 -12.25
N LYS A 42 -10.79 0.20 -13.57
CA LYS A 42 -10.06 0.99 -14.57
C LYS A 42 -8.55 1.08 -14.27
N THR A 43 -7.96 -0.03 -13.79
CA THR A 43 -6.52 -0.14 -13.47
C THR A 43 -5.91 -1.41 -14.07
N SER A 44 -4.59 -1.57 -13.96
CA SER A 44 -3.87 -2.78 -14.38
C SER A 44 -3.59 -3.70 -13.19
N LEU A 45 -3.45 -5.00 -13.47
CA LEU A 45 -3.07 -5.97 -12.44
C LEU A 45 -1.68 -5.66 -11.86
N SER A 46 -0.72 -5.27 -12.72
CA SER A 46 0.63 -4.88 -12.28
C SER A 46 0.58 -3.70 -11.31
N ARG A 47 -0.17 -2.64 -11.64
CA ARG A 47 -0.30 -1.47 -10.75
C ARG A 47 -1.00 -1.81 -9.44
N MET A 48 -1.93 -2.76 -9.44
CA MET A 48 -2.54 -3.23 -8.20
C MET A 48 -1.54 -3.96 -7.30
N ILE A 49 -0.69 -4.81 -7.88
CA ILE A 49 0.32 -5.56 -7.12
C ILE A 49 1.42 -4.63 -6.61
N GLU A 50 1.88 -3.70 -7.44
CA GLU A 50 2.84 -2.66 -7.05
C GLU A 50 2.35 -1.86 -5.84
N ASN A 51 1.14 -1.27 -5.93
CA ASN A 51 0.54 -0.54 -4.80
C ASN A 51 0.36 -1.42 -3.55
N TYR A 52 0.07 -2.71 -3.71
CA TYR A 52 -0.06 -3.62 -2.58
C TYR A 52 1.29 -3.84 -1.90
N LEU A 53 2.34 -4.09 -2.68
CA LEU A 53 3.70 -4.26 -2.19
C LEU A 53 4.19 -3.01 -1.48
N GLU A 54 4.01 -1.83 -2.08
CA GLU A 54 4.33 -0.54 -1.45
C GLU A 54 3.60 -0.37 -0.11
N LYS A 55 2.31 -0.72 -0.06
CA LYS A 55 1.51 -0.54 1.15
C LYS A 55 1.96 -1.46 2.28
N ILE A 56 2.26 -2.72 1.99
CA ILE A 56 2.66 -3.67 3.05
C ILE A 56 4.09 -3.41 3.55
N THR A 57 4.99 -2.91 2.69
CA THR A 57 6.35 -2.56 3.10
C THR A 57 6.40 -1.22 3.84
N GLN A 58 5.47 -0.29 3.56
CA GLN A 58 5.32 0.93 4.35
C GLN A 58 4.76 0.67 5.76
N GLN A 59 3.90 -0.34 5.93
CA GLN A 59 3.31 -0.65 7.24
C GLN A 59 4.26 -1.30 8.24
N GLU A 60 5.45 -1.76 7.83
CA GLU A 60 6.49 -2.19 8.79
C GLU A 60 6.99 -1.02 9.65
N GLN A 61 6.69 0.23 9.28
CA GLN A 61 7.13 1.44 10.00
C GLN A 61 6.09 2.03 10.96
N ASP A 62 4.82 1.62 10.88
CA ASP A 62 3.75 2.11 11.75
C ASP A 62 2.84 0.93 12.17
N GLU A 63 2.92 0.53 13.44
CA GLU A 63 2.21 -0.60 14.06
C GLU A 63 0.67 -0.50 14.00
N ILE A 64 0.11 0.60 13.46
CA ILE A 64 -1.32 0.84 13.39
C ILE A 64 -1.72 1.22 11.97
N THR A 65 -2.55 0.38 11.35
CA THR A 65 -3.07 0.65 10.00
C THR A 65 -3.83 2.00 9.96
N PRO A 66 -3.78 2.78 8.87
CA PRO A 66 -4.49 4.06 8.77
C PRO A 66 -5.99 3.94 9.01
N LEU A 67 -6.58 2.80 8.65
CA LEU A 67 -7.98 2.50 8.93
C LEU A 67 -8.23 2.39 10.44
N VAL A 68 -7.40 1.64 11.16
CA VAL A 68 -7.48 1.52 12.63
C VAL A 68 -7.17 2.85 13.31
N LYS A 69 -6.27 3.68 12.77
CA LYS A 69 -6.03 5.05 13.26
C LYS A 69 -7.26 5.95 13.09
N ASN A 70 -7.95 5.85 11.96
CA ASN A 70 -9.18 6.60 11.71
C ASN A 70 -10.34 6.11 12.59
N LEU A 71 -10.53 4.79 12.69
CA LEU A 71 -11.54 4.22 13.59
C LEU A 71 -11.24 4.53 15.07
N SER A 72 -9.99 4.42 15.51
CA SER A 72 -9.61 4.76 16.89
C SER A 72 -9.73 6.26 17.17
N GLY A 73 -9.48 7.12 16.19
CA GLY A 73 -9.74 8.56 16.28
C GLY A 73 -11.21 8.91 16.51
N VAL A 74 -12.13 8.15 15.91
CA VAL A 74 -13.58 8.26 16.15
C VAL A 74 -13.96 7.74 17.55
N LEU A 75 -13.25 6.72 18.06
CA LEU A 75 -13.55 6.07 19.35
C LEU A 75 -12.85 6.72 20.57
N LYS A 76 -12.02 7.76 20.39
CA LYS A 76 -11.28 8.41 21.49
C LYS A 76 -12.18 9.08 22.54
N GLY A 77 -13.47 9.30 22.25
CA GLY A 77 -14.43 9.90 23.18
C GLY A 77 -15.12 8.95 24.16
N GLU A 78 -15.04 7.62 23.99
CA GLU A 78 -15.95 6.67 24.69
C GLU A 78 -15.24 5.44 25.27
N SER A 79 -13.95 5.53 25.56
CA SER A 79 -13.08 4.33 25.63
C SER A 79 -13.31 3.36 26.79
N MET A 80 -13.95 3.75 27.89
CA MET A 80 -14.16 2.84 29.04
C MET A 80 -15.61 2.39 29.24
N GLU A 81 -16.60 3.24 28.97
CA GLU A 81 -18.01 2.91 29.19
C GLU A 81 -18.61 2.13 28.01
N TYR A 82 -18.20 2.45 26.77
CA TYR A 82 -18.63 1.73 25.56
C TYR A 82 -18.16 0.26 25.57
N ARG A 83 -16.94 -0.01 26.06
CA ARG A 83 -16.41 -1.39 26.17
C ARG A 83 -17.25 -2.25 27.11
N ARG A 84 -17.70 -1.70 28.24
CA ARG A 84 -18.60 -2.42 29.16
C ARG A 84 -19.98 -2.63 28.55
N GLY A 85 -20.58 -1.59 27.99
CA GLY A 85 -21.89 -1.69 27.33
C GLY A 85 -21.91 -2.69 26.16
N TYR A 86 -20.83 -2.75 25.38
CA TYR A 86 -20.70 -3.71 24.28
C TYR A 86 -20.51 -5.16 24.76
N SER A 87 -19.75 -5.36 25.84
CA SER A 87 -19.61 -6.67 26.48
C SER A 87 -20.95 -7.20 27.00
N ASP A 88 -21.70 -6.36 27.72
CA ASP A 88 -23.03 -6.70 28.26
C ASP A 88 -24.05 -6.97 27.13
N PHE A 89 -23.94 -6.26 26.01
CA PHE A 89 -24.78 -6.50 24.84
C PHE A 89 -24.50 -7.87 24.19
N LEU A 90 -23.23 -8.23 24.01
CA LEU A 90 -22.87 -9.53 23.44
C LEU A 90 -23.29 -10.68 24.35
N GLU A 91 -23.14 -10.53 25.66
CA GLU A 91 -23.54 -11.55 26.63
C GLU A 91 -25.06 -11.79 26.64
N ARG A 92 -25.86 -10.74 26.44
CA ARG A 92 -27.33 -10.87 26.27
C ARG A 92 -27.73 -11.48 24.93
N LYS A 93 -27.02 -11.18 23.85
CA LYS A 93 -27.37 -11.63 22.49
C LYS A 93 -27.11 -13.11 22.26
N TYR A 94 -26.12 -13.67 22.94
CA TYR A 94 -25.69 -15.07 22.80
C TYR A 94 -26.00 -15.92 24.05
N LYS A 95 -26.89 -15.43 24.92
CA LYS A 95 -27.60 -16.22 25.93
C LYS A 95 -28.92 -16.75 25.37
#